data_AF-A0AAW2MTV9-F1
#
_entry.id   AF-A0AAW2MTV9-F1
#
_cell.length_a   1.000
_cell.length_b   1.000
_cell.length_c   1.000
_cell.angle_alpha   90.00
_cell.angle_beta   90.00
_cell.angle_gamma   90.00
#
_symmetry.space_group_name_H-M   'P 1'
#
loop_
_entity.id
_entity.type
_entity.pdbx_description
1 polymer ?
#
loop_
_entity_poly.entity_id
_entity_poly.type
_entity_poly.pdbx_seq_one_letter_code
_entity_poly.pdbx_strand_id
1 'polypeptide(L)'
;MTTSSRSLIRRLAPYFSARLRQNSRLLSSSSALRESQLSSLESPSSATDAVHLTENCVRRMKELQADEGTEKLLRLSIEAGGCSGFQYNFLLDDKTNDDDRVFEQDGVRLVMIYFFDFVKGATVDYVEELIRSAFQVFLL
;
A
#
# COMPACT_ATOMS: atom_id res chain seq x y z
N MET A 1 -28.67 32.49 38.57
CA MET A 1 -27.40 33.13 38.17
C MET A 1 -27.09 32.67 36.75
N THR A 2 -27.78 33.10 35.67
CA THR A 2 -27.56 34.34 34.87
C THR A 2 -26.07 34.68 34.76
N THR A 3 -25.40 34.59 33.61
CA THR A 3 -25.48 35.46 32.40
C THR A 3 -24.60 34.82 31.29
N SER A 4 -25.01 34.63 30.03
CA SER A 4 -25.31 35.60 28.96
C SER A 4 -24.16 36.55 28.61
N SER A 5 -23.46 36.31 27.48
CA SER A 5 -22.90 37.32 26.56
C SER A 5 -21.92 36.67 25.57
N ARG A 6 -21.77 37.03 24.29
CA ARG A 6 -22.51 37.85 23.33
C ARG A 6 -21.81 37.61 21.98
N SER A 7 -22.60 37.47 20.92
CA SER A 7 -22.20 37.46 19.52
C SER A 7 -21.41 38.72 19.13
N LEU A 8 -20.40 38.59 18.24
CA LEU A 8 -19.92 39.69 17.39
C LEU A 8 -19.60 39.19 15.99
N ILE A 9 -20.67 39.01 15.22
CA ILE A 9 -20.66 39.15 13.76
C ILE A 9 -20.13 40.55 13.43
N ARG A 10 -19.03 40.64 12.69
CA ARG A 10 -18.61 41.87 12.00
C ARG A 10 -18.88 41.74 10.51
N ARG A 11 -20.08 42.18 10.12
CA ARG A 11 -20.38 42.66 8.75
C ARG A 11 -20.33 44.19 8.78
N LEU A 12 -19.63 44.79 7.83
CA LEU A 12 -19.83 46.17 7.34
C LEU A 12 -19.13 46.24 5.96
N ALA A 13 -19.79 45.93 4.84
CA ALA A 13 -20.69 46.78 4.03
C ALA A 13 -19.92 47.45 2.86
N PRO A 14 -20.59 48.05 1.86
CA PRO A 14 -20.46 47.66 0.46
C PRO A 14 -19.78 48.77 -0.37
N TYR A 15 -19.16 48.41 -1.49
CA TYR A 15 -18.89 49.40 -2.53
C TYR A 15 -19.53 48.92 -3.84
N PHE A 16 -20.82 49.24 -3.92
CA PHE A 16 -21.50 49.50 -5.18
C PHE A 16 -20.72 50.59 -5.92
N SER A 17 -20.18 50.28 -7.09
CA SER A 17 -20.22 51.22 -8.20
C SER A 17 -20.51 50.45 -9.47
N ALA A 18 -21.72 50.69 -9.97
CA ALA A 18 -22.26 50.13 -11.19
C ALA A 18 -21.56 50.73 -12.42
N ARG A 19 -21.46 49.94 -13.49
CA ARG A 19 -22.11 50.29 -14.77
C ARG A 19 -22.06 49.08 -15.72
N LEU A 20 -23.21 48.40 -15.81
CA LEU A 20 -23.54 47.66 -17.03
C LEU A 20 -23.69 48.67 -18.18
N ARG A 21 -22.95 48.44 -19.26
CA ARG A 21 -23.48 48.68 -20.60
C ARG A 21 -23.42 47.35 -21.33
N GLN A 22 -24.60 46.80 -21.62
CA GLN A 22 -24.77 45.74 -22.60
C GLN A 22 -24.11 46.15 -23.91
N ASN A 23 -23.35 45.23 -24.50
CA ASN A 23 -23.40 45.06 -25.94
C ASN A 23 -23.28 43.56 -26.22
N SER A 24 -24.43 42.90 -26.15
CA SER A 24 -24.66 41.60 -26.76
C SER A 24 -24.47 41.75 -28.26
N ARG A 25 -23.45 41.09 -28.81
CA ARG A 25 -23.38 40.68 -30.23
C ARG A 25 -22.12 39.84 -30.44
N LEU A 26 -22.35 38.54 -30.39
CA LEU A 26 -21.82 37.57 -31.36
C LEU A 26 -20.38 37.81 -31.82
N LEU A 27 -19.43 37.18 -31.14
CA LEU A 27 -18.34 36.40 -31.74
C LEU A 27 -18.12 35.24 -30.74
N SER A 28 -18.51 33.99 -31.06
CA SER A 28 -17.66 33.07 -31.81
C SER A 28 -16.29 32.94 -31.12
N SER A 29 -15.87 31.84 -30.51
CA SER A 29 -16.38 30.48 -30.42
C SER A 29 -15.66 29.82 -29.24
N SER A 30 -16.37 29.00 -28.47
CA SER A 30 -15.86 27.78 -27.81
C SER A 30 -14.40 27.77 -27.36
N SER A 31 -14.10 28.26 -26.14
CA SER A 31 -12.90 27.91 -25.35
C SER A 31 -13.01 28.55 -23.97
N ALA A 32 -12.72 27.79 -22.90
CA ALA A 32 -12.87 28.13 -21.47
C ALA A 32 -14.35 28.13 -21.01
N LEU A 33 -14.85 27.14 -20.27
CA LEU A 33 -14.24 26.44 -19.13
C LEU A 33 -14.70 24.98 -19.16
N ARG A 34 -13.85 24.10 -19.69
CA ARG A 34 -13.94 22.67 -19.42
C ARG A 34 -13.15 22.45 -18.12
N GLU A 35 -13.85 22.44 -16.99
CA GLU A 35 -13.34 21.92 -15.71
C GLU A 35 -13.09 20.41 -15.83
N SER A 36 -12.08 20.05 -16.60
CA SER A 36 -11.71 18.65 -16.81
C SER A 36 -10.21 18.49 -17.01
N GLN A 37 -9.39 19.32 -16.36
CA GLN A 37 -7.95 19.10 -16.23
C GLN A 37 -7.46 19.68 -14.90
N LEU A 38 -7.68 18.92 -13.83
CA LEU A 38 -6.79 18.97 -12.68
C LEU A 38 -6.39 17.53 -12.35
N SER A 39 -5.15 17.21 -12.75
CA SER A 39 -4.27 16.16 -12.21
C SER A 39 -4.84 14.73 -12.17
N SER A 40 -4.51 13.78 -13.05
CA SER A 40 -3.20 13.45 -13.63
C SER A 40 -2.09 13.51 -12.59
N LEU A 41 -2.04 12.50 -11.72
CA LEU A 41 -0.86 11.88 -11.10
C LEU A 41 -1.35 10.69 -10.25
N GLU A 42 -2.03 9.72 -10.87
CA GLU A 42 -2.06 8.37 -10.31
C GLU A 42 -0.63 7.87 -10.45
N SER A 43 0.14 8.04 -9.38
CA SER A 43 1.53 7.66 -9.32
C SER A 43 1.57 6.13 -9.28
N PRO A 44 2.32 5.42 -10.14
CA PRO A 44 2.66 4.03 -9.88
C PRO A 44 3.72 4.01 -8.76
N SER A 45 3.36 4.47 -7.56
CA SER A 45 4.29 4.63 -6.43
C SER A 45 4.25 3.46 -5.43
N SER A 46 3.51 2.39 -5.71
CA SER A 46 3.43 1.23 -4.81
C SER A 46 4.41 0.10 -5.16
N ALA A 47 5.20 0.21 -6.23
CA ALA A 47 6.13 -0.84 -6.63
C ALA A 47 7.25 -1.09 -5.59
N THR A 48 7.62 -0.06 -4.82
CA THR A 48 8.61 -0.17 -3.74
C THR A 48 8.02 -0.64 -2.41
N ASP A 49 6.71 -0.81 -2.31
CA ASP A 49 5.98 -1.21 -1.10
C ASP A 49 5.48 -2.67 -1.14
N ALA A 50 5.94 -3.47 -2.09
CA ALA A 50 5.58 -4.87 -2.21
C ALA A 50 6.71 -5.78 -1.70
N VAL A 51 6.34 -6.90 -1.09
CA VAL A 51 7.24 -8.04 -0.90
C VAL A 51 7.05 -8.95 -2.11
N HIS A 52 8.15 -9.37 -2.74
CA HIS A 52 8.14 -10.24 -3.90
C HIS A 52 8.46 -11.68 -3.52
N LEU A 53 7.87 -12.65 -4.21
CA LEU A 53 8.25 -14.05 -4.13
C LEU A 53 9.01 -14.44 -5.40
N THR A 54 10.11 -15.19 -5.27
CA THR A 54 10.77 -15.77 -6.45
C THR A 54 9.97 -16.95 -6.99
N GLU A 55 10.26 -17.33 -8.25
CA GLU A 55 9.72 -18.55 -8.85
C GLU A 55 10.08 -19.81 -8.04
N ASN A 56 11.28 -19.86 -7.46
CA ASN A 56 11.72 -20.98 -6.62
C ASN A 56 10.89 -21.07 -5.32
N CYS A 57 10.60 -19.93 -4.68
CA CYS A 57 9.73 -19.88 -3.51
C CYS A 57 8.33 -20.39 -3.86
N VAL A 58 7.75 -19.89 -4.96
CA VAL A 58 6.43 -20.31 -5.45
C VAL A 58 6.41 -21.80 -5.77
N ARG A 59 7.40 -22.30 -6.52
CA ARG A 59 7.54 -23.72 -6.87
C ARG A 59 7.58 -24.57 -5.61
N ARG A 60 8.43 -24.21 -4.64
CA ARG A 60 8.57 -24.99 -3.41
C ARG A 60 7.30 -25.00 -2.58
N MET A 61 6.60 -23.87 -2.47
CA MET A 61 5.31 -23.80 -1.79
C MET A 61 4.26 -24.70 -2.44
N LYS A 62 4.20 -24.74 -3.78
CA LYS A 62 3.29 -25.63 -4.51
C LYS A 62 3.62 -27.11 -4.29
N GLU A 63 4.91 -27.48 -4.26
CA GLU A 63 5.34 -28.83 -3.91
C GLU A 63 4.88 -29.22 -2.49
N LEU A 64 5.11 -28.34 -1.51
CA LEU A 64 4.70 -28.58 -0.11
C LEU A 64 3.18 -28.73 0.03
N GLN A 65 2.41 -27.91 -0.70
CA GLN A 65 0.95 -28.01 -0.71
C GLN A 65 0.45 -29.31 -1.38
N ALA A 66 1.12 -29.75 -2.45
CA ALA A 66 0.80 -30.99 -3.12
C ALA A 66 1.10 -32.22 -2.24
N ASP A 67 2.21 -32.19 -1.50
CA ASP A 67 2.61 -33.27 -0.58
C ASP A 67 1.65 -33.37 0.63
N GLU A 68 1.23 -32.24 1.20
CA GLU A 68 0.29 -32.18 2.32
C GLU A 68 -1.19 -32.34 1.90
N GLY A 69 -1.47 -32.21 0.60
CA GLY A 69 -2.83 -32.24 0.05
C GLY A 69 -3.75 -31.10 0.53
N THR A 70 -3.18 -30.03 1.07
CA THR A 70 -3.90 -28.90 1.66
C THR A 70 -3.27 -27.58 1.25
N GLU A 71 -4.08 -26.56 0.98
CA GLU A 71 -3.57 -25.21 0.74
C GLU A 71 -2.93 -24.65 2.02
N LYS A 72 -1.62 -24.40 1.94
CA LYS A 72 -0.82 -23.77 3.00
C LYS A 72 -0.40 -22.37 2.56
N LEU A 73 -0.29 -21.47 3.52
CA LEU A 73 0.31 -20.16 3.35
C LEU A 73 1.65 -20.09 4.09
N LEU A 74 2.54 -19.22 3.62
CA LEU A 74 3.84 -19.00 4.23
C LEU A 74 3.70 -17.82 5.19
N ARG A 75 4.03 -18.01 6.47
CA ARG A 75 4.04 -16.95 7.48
C ARG A 75 5.47 -16.53 7.77
N LEU A 76 5.74 -15.23 7.66
CA LEU A 76 7.03 -14.63 7.98
C LEU A 76 6.95 -13.88 9.30
N SER A 77 7.78 -14.30 10.25
CA SER A 77 7.99 -13.64 11.54
C SER A 77 9.42 -13.08 11.60
N ILE A 78 9.55 -11.85 12.10
CA ILE A 78 10.84 -11.19 12.28
C ILE A 78 11.12 -11.10 13.77
N GLU A 79 12.26 -11.62 14.19
CA GLU A 79 12.72 -11.56 15.57
C GLU A 79 14.01 -10.75 15.66
N ALA A 80 14.17 -10.03 16.76
CA ALA A 80 15.46 -9.42 17.08
C ALA A 80 16.48 -10.54 17.34
N GLY A 81 17.54 -10.57 16.55
CA GLY A 81 18.66 -11.49 16.74
C GLY A 81 19.68 -10.96 17.76
N GLY A 82 20.84 -11.60 17.79
CA GLY A 82 21.97 -11.18 18.61
C GLY A 82 22.70 -9.95 18.04
N CYS A 83 24.02 -9.88 18.23
CA CYS A 83 24.87 -8.72 17.90
C CYS A 83 24.82 -8.26 16.42
N SER A 84 24.20 -9.03 15.53
CA SER A 84 24.36 -8.92 14.08
C SER A 84 23.06 -8.69 13.29
N GLY A 85 21.89 -8.53 13.92
CA GLY A 85 20.68 -8.09 13.21
C GLY A 85 19.38 -8.84 13.53
N PHE A 86 18.53 -9.01 12.51
CA PHE A 86 17.21 -9.66 12.59
C PHE A 86 17.27 -11.12 12.14
N GLN A 87 16.41 -11.95 12.73
CA GLN A 87 16.15 -13.32 12.30
C GLN A 87 14.82 -13.40 11.58
N TYR A 88 14.78 -14.10 10.45
CA TYR A 88 13.59 -14.31 9.63
C TYR A 88 13.14 -15.75 9.80
N ASN A 89 11.99 -15.94 10.44
CA ASN A 89 11.40 -17.23 10.70
C ASN A 89 10.23 -17.48 9.77
N PHE A 90 10.23 -18.64 9.13
CA PHE A 90 9.20 -19.06 8.19
C PHE A 90 8.41 -20.23 8.74
N LEU A 91 7.09 -20.14 8.67
CA LEU A 91 6.16 -21.18 9.13
C LEU A 91 5.14 -21.45 8.03
N LEU A 92 4.80 -22.72 7.83
CA LEU A 92 3.62 -23.09 7.05
C LEU A 92 2.41 -23.02 7.97
N ASP A 93 1.40 -22.32 7.52
CA ASP A 93 0.16 -22.11 8.26
C ASP A 93 -1.03 -22.37 7.32
N ASP A 94 -2.18 -22.63 7.93
CA ASP A 94 -3.45 -22.94 7.27
C ASP A 94 -4.40 -21.73 7.27
N LYS A 95 -4.13 -20.75 8.14
CA LYS A 95 -5.06 -19.66 8.42
C LYS A 95 -4.39 -18.30 8.35
N THR A 96 -5.13 -17.36 7.80
CA THR A 96 -4.84 -15.93 7.88
C THR A 96 -5.59 -15.36 9.09
N ASN A 97 -4.94 -14.47 9.82
CA ASN A 97 -5.52 -13.71 10.93
C ASN A 97 -5.94 -12.32 10.45
N ASP A 98 -6.86 -11.65 11.15
CA ASP A 98 -7.33 -10.31 10.78
C ASP A 98 -6.24 -9.23 10.76
N ASP A 99 -5.20 -9.39 11.59
CA ASP A 99 -4.06 -8.48 11.67
C ASP A 99 -2.95 -8.80 10.66
N ASP A 100 -3.10 -9.87 9.86
CA ASP A 100 -2.10 -10.25 8.87
C ASP A 100 -2.15 -9.35 7.64
N ARG A 101 -0.99 -8.86 7.24
CA ARG A 101 -0.78 -8.36 5.89
C ARG A 101 -0.53 -9.52 4.95
N VAL A 102 -1.34 -9.63 3.92
CA VAL A 102 -1.30 -10.72 2.93
C VAL A 102 -0.68 -10.23 1.64
N PHE A 103 0.30 -10.98 1.14
CA PHE A 103 0.90 -10.83 -0.19
C PHE A 103 0.65 -12.10 -0.97
N GLU A 104 0.16 -11.98 -2.20
CA GLU A 104 -0.13 -13.14 -3.05
C GLU A 104 0.66 -13.04 -4.35
N GLN A 105 1.30 -14.15 -4.72
CA GLN A 105 1.97 -14.28 -6.00
C GLN A 105 1.81 -15.70 -6.53
N ASP A 106 1.33 -15.83 -7.77
CA ASP A 106 1.18 -17.10 -8.47
C ASP A 106 0.41 -18.20 -7.71
N GLY A 107 -0.59 -17.79 -6.91
CA GLY A 107 -1.43 -18.66 -6.07
C GLY A 107 -0.81 -19.03 -4.72
N VAL A 108 0.37 -18.52 -4.40
CA VAL A 108 1.04 -18.69 -3.10
C VAL A 108 0.84 -17.43 -2.27
N ARG A 109 0.44 -17.62 -1.01
CA ARG A 109 0.19 -16.53 -0.06
C ARG A 109 1.31 -16.45 0.97
N LEU A 110 1.86 -15.25 1.15
CA LEU A 110 2.76 -14.86 2.22
C LEU A 110 2.01 -13.94 3.20
N VAL A 111 2.08 -14.25 4.50
CA VAL A 111 1.43 -13.45 5.55
C VAL A 111 2.44 -12.98 6.59
N MET A 112 2.20 -11.80 7.15
CA MET A 112 3.01 -11.20 8.21
C MET A 112 2.17 -10.24 9.04
N ILE A 113 2.34 -10.24 10.37
CA ILE A 113 1.57 -9.35 11.25
C ILE A 113 2.23 -7.96 11.36
N TYR A 114 3.54 -7.92 11.68
CA TYR A 114 4.26 -6.69 12.00
C TYR A 114 5.61 -6.66 11.26
N PHE A 115 6.26 -5.48 11.23
CA PHE A 115 7.59 -5.26 10.64
C PHE A 115 7.64 -5.22 9.11
N PHE A 116 6.51 -4.95 8.44
CA PHE A 116 6.48 -4.74 6.99
C PHE A 116 7.52 -3.71 6.53
N ASP A 117 7.73 -2.62 7.27
CA ASP A 117 8.71 -1.58 6.92
C ASP A 117 10.15 -2.10 6.81
N PHE A 118 10.47 -3.22 7.47
CA PHE A 118 11.80 -3.85 7.42
C PHE A 118 11.98 -4.78 6.21
N VAL A 119 10.88 -5.21 5.59
CA VAL A 119 10.89 -6.10 4.41
C VAL A 119 10.28 -5.43 3.19
N LYS A 120 10.10 -4.11 3.25
CA LYS A 120 9.59 -3.32 2.14
C LYS A 120 10.51 -3.45 0.93
N GLY A 121 9.98 -3.91 -0.20
CA GLY A 121 10.77 -4.18 -1.42
C GLY A 121 11.62 -5.45 -1.34
N ALA A 122 11.52 -6.23 -0.26
CA ALA A 122 12.29 -7.46 -0.14
C ALA A 122 11.77 -8.54 -1.10
N THR A 123 12.68 -9.45 -1.45
CA THR A 123 12.35 -10.64 -2.22
C THR A 123 12.55 -11.88 -1.35
N VAL A 124 11.52 -12.70 -1.21
CA VAL A 124 11.57 -13.99 -0.51
C VAL A 124 11.84 -15.08 -1.53
N ASP A 125 12.89 -15.86 -1.26
CA ASP A 125 13.35 -16.95 -2.11
C ASP A 125 13.38 -18.28 -1.34
N TYR A 126 13.42 -19.39 -2.09
CA TYR A 126 13.79 -20.69 -1.56
C TYR A 126 15.12 -21.11 -2.17
N VAL A 127 16.16 -21.13 -1.35
CA VAL A 127 17.53 -21.42 -1.78
C VAL A 127 17.85 -22.87 -1.43
N GLU A 128 18.25 -23.64 -2.44
CA GLU A 128 18.72 -25.01 -2.31
C GLU A 128 20.23 -25.07 -2.58
N GLU A 129 21.00 -25.41 -1.55
CA GLU A 129 22.43 -25.64 -1.61
C GLU A 129 22.73 -27.13 -1.40
N LEU A 130 23.97 -27.56 -1.64
CA LEU A 130 24.39 -28.97 -1.54
C LEU A 130 24.08 -29.63 -0.18
N ILE A 131 24.07 -28.87 0.91
CA ILE A 131 23.92 -29.40 2.27
C ILE A 131 22.70 -28.84 3.02
N ARG A 132 22.00 -27.85 2.44
CA ARG A 132 20.90 -27.16 3.12
C ARG A 132 19.92 -26.60 2.12
N SER A 133 18.66 -26.54 2.49
CA SER A 133 17.66 -25.76 1.78
C SER A 133 16.85 -24.95 2.78
N ALA A 134 16.58 -23.68 2.44
CA ALA A 134 15.89 -22.77 3.34
C ALA A 134 15.22 -21.64 2.57
N PHE A 135 14.11 -21.15 3.14
CA PHE A 135 13.56 -19.86 2.75
C PHE A 135 14.48 -18.74 3.24
N GLN A 136 14.72 -17.75 2.39
CA GLN A 136 15.58 -16.60 2.68
C GLN A 136 14.91 -15.31 2.23
N VAL A 137 15.22 -14.22 2.95
CA VAL A 137 14.79 -12.87 2.59
C VAL A 137 16.00 -12.12 2.05
N PHE A 138 15.87 -11.58 0.84
CA PHE A 138 16.83 -10.68 0.23
C PHE A 138 16.29 -9.25 0.28
N LEU A 139 17.02 -8.37 0.97
CA LEU A 139 16.74 -6.93 1.00
C LEU A 139 17.42 -6.27 -0.21
N LEU A 140 16.66 -5.46 -0.97
CA LEU A 140 17.15 -4.71 -2.13
C LEU A 140 17.73 -3.34 -1.74
#